data_AF-A0A432S9B9-F1
#
_entry.id   AF-A0A432S9B9-F1
#
_cell.length_a   1.000
_cell.length_b   1.000
_cell.length_c   1.000
_cell.angle_alpha   90.00
_cell.angle_beta   90.00
_cell.angle_gamma   90.00
#
_symmetry.space_group_name_H-M   'P 1'
#
loop_
_entity.id
_entity.type
_entity.pdbx_description
1 polymer ?
#
loop_
_entity_poly.entity_id
_entity_poly.type
_entity_poly.pdbx_seq_one_letter_code
_entity_poly.pdbx_strand_id
1 'polypeptide(L)'
;MGSVGKQIPYFEFLDGIKGKSLYDLKQKHHIVIYKTDNDTLEKFEEDFEKANIKLIDFVQLISTDFLKNLGLDNKEEFIIIADKFGVIQYIGDKILPFKEIMNIIFFAENEGCCSL
;
A
#
# COMPACT_ATOMS: atom_id res chain seq x y z
N MET A 1 13.37 6.97 8.27
CA MET A 1 14.01 6.75 6.94
C MET A 1 14.42 5.28 6.68
N GLY A 2 13.93 4.28 7.44
CA GLY A 2 14.54 2.95 7.49
C GLY A 2 13.91 1.81 6.66
N SER A 3 12.83 2.05 5.88
CA SER A 3 12.02 0.96 5.31
C SER A 3 11.67 1.08 3.82
N VAL A 4 11.90 2.23 3.17
CA VAL A 4 11.76 2.36 1.71
C VAL A 4 12.83 1.51 1.01
N GLY A 5 12.47 0.86 -0.09
CA GLY A 5 13.33 -0.10 -0.80
C GLY A 5 13.41 -1.49 -0.16
N LYS A 6 12.78 -1.69 1.01
CA LYS A 6 12.68 -3.01 1.65
C LYS A 6 11.36 -3.69 1.31
N GLN A 7 11.34 -5.00 1.49
CA GLN A 7 10.12 -5.79 1.42
C GLN A 7 9.15 -5.40 2.53
N ILE A 8 7.88 -5.17 2.19
CA ILE A 8 6.80 -5.02 3.16
C ILE A 8 6.71 -6.32 3.97
N PRO A 9 6.68 -6.25 5.31
CA PRO A 9 6.53 -7.45 6.10
C PRO A 9 5.18 -8.11 5.83
N TYR A 10 5.09 -9.40 6.14
CA TYR A 10 3.87 -10.17 5.97
C TYR A 10 2.68 -9.55 6.71
N PHE A 11 1.52 -9.57 6.07
CA PHE A 11 0.24 -9.19 6.66
C PHE A 11 -0.93 -9.98 6.05
N GLU A 12 -2.01 -10.04 6.80
CA GLU A 12 -3.31 -10.58 6.42
C GLU A 12 -4.37 -9.48 6.47
N PHE A 13 -5.37 -9.57 5.59
CA PHE A 13 -6.45 -8.60 5.47
C PHE A 13 -7.74 -9.27 4.97
N LEU A 14 -8.87 -8.59 5.16
CA LEU A 14 -10.17 -8.99 4.63
C LEU A 14 -10.43 -8.34 3.28
N ASP A 15 -10.78 -9.16 2.29
CA ASP A 15 -11.27 -8.73 0.98
C ASP A 15 -12.73 -9.15 0.85
N GLY A 16 -13.64 -8.23 1.21
CA GLY A 16 -15.02 -8.58 1.53
C GLY A 16 -15.09 -9.52 2.74
N ILE A 17 -15.64 -10.72 2.55
CA ILE A 17 -15.73 -11.75 3.61
C ILE A 17 -14.56 -12.75 3.60
N LYS A 18 -13.64 -12.66 2.63
CA LYS A 18 -12.56 -13.63 2.47
C LYS A 18 -11.27 -13.08 3.08
N GLY A 19 -10.64 -13.87 3.95
CA GLY A 19 -9.27 -13.60 4.39
C GLY A 19 -8.28 -13.80 3.23
N LYS A 20 -7.40 -12.82 3.04
CA LYS A 20 -6.28 -12.85 2.09
C LYS A 20 -5.00 -12.40 2.79
N SER A 21 -3.88 -12.63 2.13
CA SER A 21 -2.55 -12.28 2.62
C SER A 21 -1.75 -11.49 1.58
N LEU A 22 -0.62 -10.94 2.01
CA LEU A 22 0.37 -10.35 1.11
C LEU A 22 0.74 -11.27 -0.07
N TYR A 23 0.79 -12.60 0.14
CA TYR A 23 1.15 -13.53 -0.93
C TYR A 23 0.09 -13.63 -2.03
N ASP A 24 -1.17 -13.37 -1.70
CA ASP A 24 -2.26 -13.35 -2.68
C ASP A 24 -2.16 -12.13 -3.61
N LEU A 25 -1.53 -11.05 -3.13
CA LEU A 25 -1.35 -9.77 -3.83
C LEU A 25 -0.04 -9.70 -4.62
N LYS A 26 1.04 -10.26 -4.07
CA LYS A 26 2.37 -10.22 -4.69
C LYS A 26 2.35 -10.74 -6.13
N GLN A 27 3.13 -10.07 -6.97
CA GLN A 27 3.26 -10.25 -8.42
C GLN A 27 2.00 -9.94 -9.22
N LYS A 28 0.85 -9.68 -8.57
CA LYS A 28 -0.41 -9.34 -9.22
C LYS A 28 -0.72 -7.87 -9.13
N HIS A 29 -0.68 -7.29 -7.93
CA HIS A 29 -1.12 -5.90 -7.70
C HIS A 29 -0.04 -5.08 -7.00
N HIS A 30 0.07 -3.80 -7.34
CA HIS A 30 0.66 -2.83 -6.43
C HIS A 30 -0.24 -2.67 -5.20
N ILE A 31 0.32 -2.23 -4.08
CA ILE A 31 -0.38 -2.25 -2.79
C ILE A 31 -0.36 -0.85 -2.20
N VAL A 32 -1.54 -0.35 -1.84
CA VAL A 32 -1.70 0.88 -1.06
C VAL A 32 -2.45 0.53 0.22
N ILE A 33 -1.77 0.65 1.36
CA ILE A 33 -2.38 0.47 2.69
C ILE A 33 -2.49 1.84 3.32
N TYR A 34 -3.64 2.21 3.84
CA TYR A 34 -3.83 3.52 4.45
C TYR A 34 -4.69 3.47 5.70
N LYS A 35 -4.50 4.46 6.58
CA LYS A 35 -5.33 4.74 7.75
C LYS A 35 -5.64 6.21 7.77
N THR A 36 -6.91 6.56 7.90
CA THR A 36 -7.43 7.94 7.83
C THR A 36 -8.75 7.99 8.57
N ASP A 37 -9.07 9.15 9.14
CA ASP A 37 -10.40 9.41 9.71
C ASP A 37 -11.39 9.95 8.66
N ASN A 38 -10.92 10.14 7.42
CA ASN A 38 -11.70 10.68 6.30
C ASN A 38 -11.68 9.73 5.09
N ASP A 39 -12.85 9.40 4.52
CA ASP A 39 -13.06 8.45 3.40
C ASP A 39 -12.60 8.99 2.03
N THR A 40 -11.38 9.52 1.95
CA THR A 40 -10.93 10.25 0.76
C THR A 40 -10.45 9.35 -0.38
N LEU A 41 -9.96 8.14 -0.09
CA LEU A 41 -9.42 7.22 -1.11
C LEU A 41 -10.43 6.19 -1.62
N GLU A 42 -11.42 5.78 -0.80
CA GLU A 42 -12.43 4.78 -1.18
C GLU A 42 -13.21 5.17 -2.44
N LYS A 43 -13.49 6.47 -2.62
CA LYS A 43 -14.18 6.98 -3.83
C LYS A 43 -13.41 6.73 -5.13
N PHE A 44 -12.14 6.37 -5.07
CA PHE A 44 -11.28 6.06 -6.22
C PHE A 44 -10.96 4.56 -6.30
N GLU A 45 -11.63 3.69 -5.54
CA GLU A 45 -11.34 2.26 -5.51
C GLU A 45 -11.39 1.63 -6.91
N GLU A 46 -12.41 1.95 -7.71
CA GLU A 46 -12.51 1.47 -9.09
C GLU A 46 -11.35 1.92 -9.98
N ASP A 47 -10.82 3.14 -9.76
CA ASP A 47 -9.71 3.67 -10.54
C ASP A 47 -8.38 3.02 -10.13
N PHE A 48 -8.20 2.76 -8.83
CA PHE A 48 -7.08 1.95 -8.34
C PHE A 48 -7.13 0.52 -8.90
N GLU A 49 -8.30 -0.11 -8.92
CA GLU A 49 -8.45 -1.47 -9.46
C GLU A 49 -8.10 -1.52 -10.95
N LYS A 50 -8.59 -0.57 -11.75
CA LYS A 50 -8.23 -0.45 -13.18
C LYS A 50 -6.74 -0.25 -13.40
N ALA A 51 -6.06 0.44 -12.48
CA ALA A 51 -4.62 0.62 -12.48
C ALA A 51 -3.84 -0.57 -11.88
N ASN A 52 -4.52 -1.68 -11.57
CA ASN A 52 -3.93 -2.86 -10.98
C ASN A 52 -3.29 -2.60 -9.60
N ILE A 53 -3.92 -1.74 -8.82
CA ILE A 53 -3.53 -1.36 -7.46
C ILE A 53 -4.59 -1.90 -6.50
N LYS A 54 -4.17 -2.68 -5.51
CA LYS A 54 -5.04 -3.06 -4.40
C LYS A 54 -4.97 -1.99 -3.33
N LEU A 55 -6.08 -1.30 -3.14
CA LEU A 55 -6.33 -0.41 -2.02
C LEU A 55 -6.77 -1.24 -0.80
N ILE A 56 -6.18 -0.98 0.37
CA ILE A 56 -6.44 -1.69 1.63
C ILE A 56 -6.59 -0.65 2.74
N ASP A 57 -7.79 -0.56 3.31
CA ASP A 57 -8.01 0.23 4.49
C ASP A 57 -7.44 -0.50 5.72
N PHE A 58 -6.88 0.25 6.67
CA PHE A 58 -6.43 -0.24 7.95
C PHE A 58 -7.48 -1.11 8.67
N VAL A 59 -8.78 -0.76 8.58
CA VAL A 59 -9.86 -1.55 9.21
C VAL A 59 -10.01 -2.95 8.62
N GLN A 60 -9.49 -3.18 7.40
CA GLN A 60 -9.50 -4.49 6.76
C GLN A 60 -8.31 -5.35 7.22
N LEU A 61 -7.29 -4.79 7.86
CA LEU A 61 -6.12 -5.55 8.31
C LEU A 61 -6.50 -6.49 9.46
N ILE A 62 -6.22 -7.78 9.27
CA ILE A 62 -6.39 -8.81 10.30
C ILE A 62 -5.17 -8.79 11.23
N SER A 63 -3.97 -8.60 10.65
CA SER A 63 -2.71 -8.54 11.37
C SER A 63 -2.08 -7.15 11.25
N THR A 64 -1.80 -6.49 12.38
CA THR A 64 -1.25 -5.13 12.41
C THR A 64 0.17 -5.04 12.97
N ASP A 65 0.75 -6.15 13.46
CA ASP A 65 2.08 -6.16 14.07
C ASP A 65 3.20 -5.67 13.15
N PHE A 66 3.04 -5.83 11.83
CA PHE A 66 4.01 -5.33 10.86
C PHE A 66 4.16 -3.80 10.88
N LEU A 67 3.15 -3.07 11.35
CA LEU A 67 3.20 -1.61 11.45
C LEU A 67 4.23 -1.14 12.47
N LYS A 68 4.49 -1.92 13.53
CA LYS A 68 5.57 -1.64 14.50
C LYS A 68 6.93 -1.65 13.82
N ASN A 69 7.16 -2.58 12.89
CA ASN A 69 8.39 -2.65 12.11
C ASN A 69 8.58 -1.46 11.16
N LEU A 70 7.49 -0.77 10.84
CA LEU A 70 7.48 0.43 9.99
C LEU A 70 7.40 1.73 10.81
N GLY A 71 7.25 1.65 12.14
CA GLY A 71 7.09 2.81 13.02
C GLY A 71 5.74 3.52 12.87
N LEU A 72 4.69 2.79 12.50
CA LEU A 72 3.34 3.31 12.21
C LEU A 72 2.28 2.90 13.24
N ASP A 73 2.65 2.11 14.25
CA ASP A 73 1.75 1.52 15.24
C ASP A 73 0.97 2.55 16.08
N ASN A 74 1.55 3.72 16.33
CA ASN A 74 0.93 4.81 17.10
C ASN A 74 0.48 5.99 16.23
N LYS A 75 0.37 5.80 14.91
CA LYS A 75 -0.05 6.87 13.99
C LYS A 75 -1.56 6.90 13.83
N GLU A 76 -2.14 8.09 13.92
CA GLU A 76 -3.55 8.32 13.64
C GLU A 76 -3.81 8.18 12.14
N GLU A 77 -2.98 8.81 11.32
CA GLU A 77 -3.00 8.66 9.86
C GLU A 77 -1.68 8.08 9.33
N PHE A 78 -1.78 7.24 8.30
CA PHE A 78 -0.62 6.81 7.54
C PHE A 78 -0.99 6.31 6.15
N ILE A 79 0.02 6.24 5.29
CA ILE A 79 -0.05 5.55 4.01
C ILE A 79 1.24 4.78 3.74
N ILE A 80 1.10 3.56 3.22
CA ILE A 80 2.17 2.70 2.74
C ILE A 80 1.87 2.41 1.28
N ILE A 81 2.82 2.68 0.41
CA ILE A 81 2.75 2.34 -1.02
C ILE A 81 3.87 1.34 -1.28
N ALA A 82 3.50 0.16 -1.77
CA ALA A 82 4.43 -0.87 -2.19
C ALA A 82 4.13 -1.29 -3.64
N ASP A 83 5.18 -1.64 -4.37
CA ASP A 83 5.01 -2.16 -5.73
C ASP A 83 4.46 -3.60 -5.72
N LYS A 84 4.20 -4.13 -6.92
CA LYS A 84 3.74 -5.51 -7.10
C LYS A 84 4.68 -6.58 -6.55
N PHE A 85 5.95 -6.28 -6.34
CA PHE A 85 6.90 -7.21 -5.72
C PHE A 85 6.91 -7.10 -4.19
N GLY A 86 6.08 -6.22 -3.63
CA GLY A 86 6.02 -5.90 -2.22
C GLY A 86 7.19 -5.05 -1.74
N VAL A 87 7.93 -4.38 -2.63
CA VAL A 87 8.95 -3.42 -2.22
C VAL A 87 8.28 -2.11 -1.88
N ILE A 88 8.55 -1.59 -0.69
CA ILE A 88 8.00 -0.33 -0.20
C ILE A 88 8.61 0.82 -1.02
N GLN A 89 7.75 1.55 -1.71
CA GLN A 89 8.10 2.73 -2.50
C GLN A 89 7.90 4.02 -1.69
N TYR A 90 6.93 4.04 -0.78
CA TYR A 90 6.65 5.20 0.07
C TYR A 90 6.03 4.81 1.41
N ILE A 91 6.38 5.55 2.45
CA ILE A 91 5.72 5.55 3.77
C ILE A 91 5.54 7.02 4.18
N GLY A 92 4.32 7.37 4.58
CA GLY A 92 4.00 8.71 5.10
C GLY A 92 3.04 8.65 6.27
N ASP A 93 3.03 9.72 7.06
CA ASP A 93 2.09 9.96 8.17
C ASP A 93 0.93 10.88 7.76
N LYS A 94 0.70 11.03 6.46
CA LYS A 94 -0.40 11.78 5.85
C LYS A 94 -0.87 11.08 4.59
N ILE A 95 -2.18 11.13 4.33
CA ILE A 95 -2.76 10.61 3.10
C ILE A 95 -2.36 11.50 1.93
N LEU A 96 -1.84 10.88 0.87
CA LEU A 96 -1.50 11.56 -0.36
C LEU A 96 -2.75 11.69 -1.26
N PRO A 97 -2.86 12.77 -2.06
CA PRO A 97 -3.85 12.86 -3.12
C PRO A 97 -3.70 11.70 -4.12
N PHE A 98 -4.82 11.22 -4.68
CA PHE A 98 -4.84 10.16 -5.69
C PHE A 98 -3.76 10.30 -6.77
N LYS A 99 -3.63 11.50 -7.35
CA LYS A 99 -2.65 11.78 -8.41
C LYS A 99 -1.21 11.55 -7.97
N GLU A 100 -0.87 11.83 -6.71
CA GLU A 100 0.47 11.62 -6.18
C GLU A 100 0.76 10.13 -5.96
N ILE A 101 -0.23 9.38 -5.44
CA ILE A 101 -0.13 7.92 -5.30
C ILE A 101 0.15 7.27 -6.67
N MET A 102 -0.63 7.67 -7.68
CA MET A 102 -0.45 7.19 -9.06
C MET A 102 0.93 7.51 -9.62
N ASN A 103 1.45 8.72 -9.37
CA ASN A 103 2.79 9.09 -9.81
C ASN A 103 3.87 8.20 -9.16
N ILE A 104 3.78 7.95 -7.85
CA ILE A 104 4.76 7.09 -7.14
C ILE A 104 4.79 5.69 -7.75
N ILE A 105 3.63 5.11 -8.02
CA ILE A 105 3.52 3.78 -8.62
C ILE A 105 4.06 3.78 -10.06
N PHE A 106 3.70 4.79 -10.86
CA PHE A 106 4.23 4.95 -12.21
C PHE A 106 5.76 5.07 -12.22
N PHE A 107 6.36 5.84 -11.31
CA PHE A 107 7.82 5.94 -11.21
C PHE A 107 8.45 4.60 -10.85
N ALA A 108 7.86 3.84 -9.90
CA ALA A 108 8.35 2.52 -9.53
C ALA A 108 8.35 1.52 -10.71
N GLU A 109 7.39 1.63 -11.63
CA GLU A 109 7.36 0.80 -12.84
C GLU A 109 8.38 1.22 -13.89
N ASN A 110 8.64 2.53 -14.04
CA ASN A 110 9.50 3.05 -15.11
C ASN A 110 10.98 3.15 -14.73
N GLU A 111 11.34 3.34 -13.46
CA GLU A 111 12.74 3.31 -13.03
C GLU A 111 13.36 1.90 -13.21
N GLY A 112 12.55 0.84 -13.19
CA GLY A 112 12.96 -0.50 -13.60
C GLY A 112 13.32 -0.64 -15.08
N CYS A 113 12.97 0.34 -15.93
CA CYS A 113 13.17 0.30 -17.39
C CYS A 113 14.46 0.99 -17.86
N CYS A 114 15.06 1.87 -17.05
CA CYS A 114 16.33 2.55 -17.39
C CYS A 114 17.60 1.74 -17.02
N SER A 115 17.45 0.45 -16.75
CA SER A 115 18.56 -0.47 -16.42
C SER A 115 18.71 -1.62 -17.43
N LEU A 116 18.55 -1.34 -18.72
CA LEU A 116 18.87 -2.26 -19.83
C LEU A 116 19.74 -1.58 -20.88
#